data_AF-A0A3A8ZXK0-F1
#
_entry.id   AF-A0A3A8ZXK0-F1
#
_cell.length_a   1.000
_cell.length_b   1.000
_cell.length_c   1.000
_cell.angle_alpha   90.00
_cell.angle_beta   90.00
_cell.angle_gamma   90.00
#
_symmetry.space_group_name_H-M   'P 1'
#
loop_
_entity.id
_entity.type
_entity.pdbx_description
1 polymer ?
#
loop_
_entity_poly.entity_id
_entity_poly.type
_entity_poly.pdbx_seq_one_letter_code
_entity_poly.pdbx_strand_id
1 'polypeptide(L)'
;MNGKEYQELAMRTYDGYAMNRLSSNVMSATFYETAALLNGVLGLTGEAGEVSDLVKKGIFHEKGIDREHLEKELGDVMWYIALICHTCGFNLDEIMQINIDKLKARYPEGFNVVKANNRENGDV
;
A
#
# COMPACT_ATOMS: atom_id res chain seq x y z
N MET A 1 -0.19 13.97 -33.15
CA MET A 1 0.70 13.53 -32.07
C MET A 1 0.87 12.03 -32.15
N ASN A 2 2.07 11.54 -32.46
CA ASN A 2 2.43 10.11 -32.41
C ASN A 2 3.03 9.75 -31.03
N GLY A 3 3.30 8.46 -30.79
CA GLY A 3 3.84 7.99 -29.51
C GLY A 3 5.18 8.62 -29.12
N LYS A 4 6.05 8.88 -30.10
CA LYS A 4 7.35 9.54 -29.88
C LYS A 4 7.16 11.00 -29.46
N GLU A 5 6.33 11.75 -30.19
CA GLU A 5 6.00 13.14 -29.88
C GLU A 5 5.39 13.27 -28.48
N TYR A 6 4.50 12.34 -28.10
CA TYR A 6 3.95 12.28 -26.76
C TYR A 6 5.03 12.04 -25.70
N GLN A 7 5.89 11.03 -25.90
CA GLN A 7 6.95 10.70 -24.94
C GLN A 7 7.92 11.87 -24.75
N GLU A 8 8.33 12.54 -25.83
CA GLU A 8 9.19 13.73 -25.76
C GLU A 8 8.54 14.85 -24.95
N LEU A 9 7.25 15.12 -25.19
CA LEU A 9 6.50 16.12 -24.41
C LEU A 9 6.36 15.74 -22.94
N ALA A 10 6.09 14.46 -22.64
CA ALA A 10 5.97 13.96 -21.27
C ALA A 10 7.30 14.00 -20.52
N MET A 11 8.41 13.64 -21.16
CA MET A 11 9.73 13.60 -20.51
C MET A 11 10.30 14.98 -20.19
N ARG A 12 9.71 16.07 -20.71
CA ARG A 12 10.08 17.44 -20.30
C ARG A 12 9.83 17.72 -18.81
N THR A 13 8.96 16.94 -18.15
CA THR A 13 8.69 17.06 -16.72
C THR A 13 9.48 16.06 -15.88
N TYR A 14 10.24 15.16 -16.50
CA TYR A 14 11.10 14.23 -15.78
C TYR A 14 12.43 14.90 -15.45
N ASP A 15 12.71 15.08 -14.16
CA ASP A 15 13.88 15.82 -13.68
C ASP A 15 15.21 15.05 -13.81
N GLY A 16 15.17 13.75 -14.12
CA GLY A 16 16.37 12.92 -14.30
C GLY A 16 17.09 12.53 -13.01
N TYR A 17 16.61 12.94 -11.83
CA TYR A 17 17.33 12.78 -10.56
C TYR A 17 16.91 11.54 -9.73
N ALA A 18 16.08 10.65 -10.29
CA ALA A 18 15.59 9.48 -9.57
C ALA A 18 16.74 8.56 -9.10
N MET A 19 17.74 8.30 -9.96
CA MET A 19 18.91 7.49 -9.61
C MET A 19 19.70 8.12 -8.45
N ASN A 20 19.93 9.43 -8.50
CA ASN A 20 20.71 10.14 -7.48
C ASN A 20 19.99 10.15 -6.13
N ARG A 21 18.66 10.32 -6.13
CA ARG A 21 17.85 10.24 -4.91
C ARG A 21 17.86 8.85 -4.31
N LEU A 22 17.78 7.80 -5.13
CA LEU A 22 17.85 6.44 -4.64
C LEU A 22 19.25 6.12 -4.11
N SER A 23 20.30 6.39 -4.90
CA SER A 23 21.67 6.08 -4.52
C SER A 23 22.11 6.83 -3.26
N SER A 24 21.69 8.08 -3.07
CA SER A 24 22.03 8.83 -1.85
C SER A 24 21.38 8.25 -0.59
N ASN A 25 20.13 7.80 -0.67
CA ASN A 25 19.42 7.18 0.46
C ASN A 25 19.86 5.75 0.72
N VAL A 26 20.33 5.07 -0.31
CA VAL A 26 20.85 3.70 -0.20
C VAL A 26 22.28 3.75 0.33
N MET A 27 23.18 4.58 -0.19
CA MET A 27 24.58 4.66 0.27
C MET A 27 24.78 5.34 1.65
N SER A 28 23.72 5.74 2.33
CA SER A 28 23.77 6.33 3.68
C SER A 28 23.90 5.25 4.76
N ALA A 29 24.06 5.68 6.02
CA ALA A 29 24.02 4.78 7.19
C ALA A 29 22.68 4.03 7.35
N THR A 30 21.63 4.44 6.63
CA THR A 30 20.30 3.83 6.66
C THR A 30 20.06 2.89 5.47
N PHE A 31 21.12 2.40 4.80
CA PHE A 31 21.04 1.49 3.64
C PHE A 31 20.01 0.37 3.85
N TYR A 32 20.15 -0.36 4.95
CA TYR A 32 19.32 -1.52 5.25
C TYR A 32 17.85 -1.14 5.39
N GLU A 33 17.57 -0.05 6.11
CA GLU A 33 16.21 0.47 6.32
C GLU A 33 15.58 0.91 4.99
N THR A 34 16.32 1.68 4.18
CA THR A 34 15.85 2.12 2.86
C THR A 34 15.54 0.93 1.95
N ALA A 35 16.43 -0.06 1.87
CA ALA A 35 16.26 -1.22 1.00
C ALA A 35 15.11 -2.13 1.47
N ALA A 36 15.03 -2.41 2.77
CA ALA A 36 13.98 -3.24 3.34
C ALA A 36 12.60 -2.56 3.25
N LEU A 37 12.54 -1.23 3.44
CA LEU A 37 11.31 -0.48 3.29
C LEU A 37 10.82 -0.46 1.84
N LEU A 38 11.74 -0.28 0.87
CA LEU A 38 11.41 -0.38 -0.56
C LEU A 38 10.85 -1.76 -0.90
N ASN A 39 11.51 -2.83 -0.42
CA ASN A 39 11.01 -4.19 -0.59
C ASN A 39 9.62 -4.37 0.05
N GLY A 40 9.46 -3.86 1.28
CA GLY A 40 8.22 -3.87 2.05
C GLY A 40 7.05 -3.26 1.28
N VAL A 41 7.21 -2.02 0.82
CA VAL A 41 6.14 -1.25 0.17
C VAL A 41 5.81 -1.77 -1.23
N LEU A 42 6.83 -2.15 -2.01
CA LEU A 42 6.61 -2.71 -3.35
C LEU A 42 5.93 -4.07 -3.27
N GLY A 43 6.37 -4.94 -2.36
CA GLY A 43 5.75 -6.24 -2.14
C GLY A 43 4.32 -6.12 -1.64
N LEU A 44 4.06 -5.26 -0.63
CA LEU A 44 2.69 -4.97 -0.17
C LEU A 44 1.75 -4.58 -1.32
N THR A 45 2.25 -3.78 -2.27
CA THR A 45 1.48 -3.36 -3.44
C THR A 45 1.22 -4.53 -4.40
N GLY A 46 2.20 -5.42 -4.57
CA GLY A 46 2.08 -6.63 -5.37
C GLY A 46 0.96 -7.54 -4.84
N GLU A 47 1.04 -7.92 -3.56
CA GLU A 47 0.07 -8.86 -2.96
C GLU A 47 -1.34 -8.25 -2.86
N ALA A 48 -1.45 -6.94 -2.59
CA ALA A 48 -2.73 -6.26 -2.67
C ALA A 48 -3.34 -6.30 -4.09
N GLY A 49 -2.49 -6.29 -5.13
CA GLY A 49 -2.89 -6.49 -6.52
C GLY A 49 -3.40 -7.89 -6.80
N GLU A 50 -2.76 -8.92 -6.22
CA GLU A 50 -3.18 -10.31 -6.34
C GLU A 50 -4.55 -10.54 -5.68
N VAL A 51 -4.75 -10.04 -4.46
CA VAL A 51 -6.06 -10.01 -3.78
C VAL A 51 -7.14 -9.39 -4.68
N SER A 52 -6.85 -8.23 -5.25
CA SER A 52 -7.77 -7.51 -6.14
C SER A 52 -8.10 -8.31 -7.41
N ASP A 53 -7.09 -8.89 -8.05
CA ASP A 53 -7.28 -9.65 -9.29
C ASP A 53 -8.06 -10.96 -9.05
N LEU A 54 -7.82 -11.64 -7.93
CA LEU A 54 -8.55 -12.84 -7.53
C LEU A 54 -10.04 -12.53 -7.35
N VAL A 55 -10.39 -11.49 -6.59
CA VAL A 55 -11.79 -11.08 -6.39
C VAL A 55 -12.44 -10.65 -7.70
N LYS A 56 -11.75 -9.83 -8.50
CA LYS A 56 -12.24 -9.38 -9.81
C LYS A 56 -12.52 -10.57 -10.73
N LYS A 57 -11.58 -11.51 -10.87
CA LYS A 57 -11.76 -12.71 -11.71
C LYS A 57 -12.89 -13.60 -11.19
N GLY A 58 -12.98 -13.77 -9.86
CA GLY A 58 -14.04 -14.58 -9.26
C GLY A 58 -15.44 -14.05 -9.56
N ILE A 59 -15.63 -12.73 -9.51
CA ILE A 59 -16.91 -12.06 -9.78
C ILE A 59 -17.17 -11.92 -11.28
N PHE A 60 -16.28 -11.26 -12.02
CA PHE A 60 -16.55 -10.83 -13.39
C PHE A 60 -16.25 -11.88 -14.47
N HIS A 61 -15.54 -12.95 -14.12
CA HIS A 61 -15.38 -14.11 -15.00
C HIS A 61 -16.21 -15.32 -14.53
N GLU A 62 -17.15 -15.10 -13.61
CA GLU A 62 -18.15 -16.09 -13.16
C GLU A 62 -17.54 -17.40 -12.61
N LYS A 63 -16.36 -17.32 -11.97
CA LYS A 63 -15.65 -18.48 -11.42
C LYS A 63 -15.91 -18.73 -9.93
N GLY A 64 -16.55 -17.79 -9.25
CA GLY A 64 -16.60 -17.76 -7.78
C GLY A 64 -15.25 -17.33 -7.18
N ILE A 65 -15.27 -16.94 -5.91
CA ILE A 65 -14.05 -16.50 -5.20
C ILE A 65 -13.42 -17.74 -4.56
N ASP A 66 -12.18 -18.03 -4.94
CA ASP A 66 -11.35 -19.03 -4.27
C ASP A 66 -10.93 -18.48 -2.90
N ARG A 67 -11.59 -18.96 -1.84
CA ARG A 67 -11.39 -18.48 -0.48
C ARG A 67 -10.05 -18.92 0.10
N GLU A 68 -9.59 -20.12 -0.24
CA GLU A 68 -8.31 -20.63 0.28
C GLU A 68 -7.16 -19.84 -0.33
N HIS A 69 -7.25 -19.53 -1.64
CA HIS A 69 -6.26 -18.68 -2.30
C HIS A 69 -6.33 -17.25 -1.75
N LEU A 70 -7.54 -16.68 -1.58
CA LEU A 70 -7.68 -15.35 -0.98
C LEU A 70 -7.06 -15.24 0.43
N GLU A 71 -7.22 -16.26 1.28
CA GLU A 71 -6.61 -16.28 2.62
C GLU A 71 -5.07 -16.29 2.56
N LYS A 72 -4.47 -16.97 1.57
CA LYS A 72 -3.02 -16.96 1.36
C LYS A 72 -2.52 -15.58 0.96
N GLU A 73 -3.16 -14.95 -0.02
CA GLU A 73 -2.78 -13.60 -0.49
C GLU A 73 -2.94 -12.55 0.62
N LEU A 74 -3.97 -12.67 1.47
CA LEU A 74 -4.12 -11.83 2.67
C LEU A 74 -3.00 -12.07 3.69
N GLY A 75 -2.53 -13.32 3.81
CA GLY A 75 -1.35 -13.67 4.60
C GLY A 75 -0.08 -12.99 4.09
N ASP A 76 0.13 -12.98 2.77
CA ASP A 76 1.29 -12.34 2.15
C ASP A 76 1.24 -10.80 2.29
N VAL A 77 0.04 -10.19 2.20
CA VAL A 77 -0.18 -8.79 2.58
C VAL A 77 0.25 -8.53 4.03
N MET A 78 -0.17 -9.38 4.97
CA MET A 78 0.21 -9.25 6.38
C MET A 78 1.71 -9.43 6.61
N TRP A 79 2.37 -10.29 5.82
CA TRP A 79 3.82 -10.47 5.89
C TRP A 79 4.57 -9.18 5.53
N TYR A 80 4.18 -8.50 4.46
CA TYR A 80 4.81 -7.22 4.09
C TYR A 80 4.50 -6.10 5.08
N ILE A 81 3.30 -6.07 5.68
CA ILE A 81 2.99 -5.14 6.78
C ILE A 81 3.95 -5.38 7.96
N ALA A 82 4.18 -6.64 8.32
CA ALA A 82 5.11 -6.99 9.39
C ALA A 82 6.57 -6.60 9.05
N LEU A 83 7.01 -6.80 7.80
CA LEU A 83 8.33 -6.37 7.34
C LEU A 83 8.50 -4.85 7.44
N ILE A 84 7.50 -4.07 7.04
CA ILE A 84 7.52 -2.61 7.17
C ILE A 84 7.61 -2.21 8.64
N CYS A 85 6.79 -2.81 9.51
CA CYS A 85 6.82 -2.51 10.94
C CYS A 85 8.19 -2.82 11.54
N HIS A 86 8.75 -4.00 11.24
CA HIS A 86 10.09 -4.39 11.67
C HIS A 86 11.16 -3.40 11.20
N THR A 87 11.11 -3.01 9.92
CA THR A 87 12.09 -2.10 9.31
C THR A 87 12.04 -0.70 9.92
N CYS A 88 10.85 -0.19 10.22
CA CYS A 88 10.66 1.14 10.80
C CYS A 88 10.71 1.17 12.34
N GLY A 89 10.91 0.02 12.98
CA GLY A 89 10.85 -0.10 14.45
C GLY A 89 9.45 0.13 15.03
N PHE A 90 8.40 -0.08 14.25
CA PHE A 90 7.02 0.03 14.72
C PHE A 90 6.58 -1.27 15.40
N ASN A 91 5.76 -1.12 16.43
CA ASN A 91 5.05 -2.23 17.05
C ASN A 91 3.73 -2.47 16.31
N LEU A 92 3.54 -3.68 15.78
CA LEU A 92 2.32 -4.03 15.04
C LEU A 92 1.06 -3.92 15.90
N ASP A 93 1.13 -4.26 17.20
CA ASP A 93 0.00 -4.14 18.13
C ASP A 93 -0.42 -2.68 18.32
N GLU A 94 0.55 -1.78 18.42
CA GLU A 94 0.28 -0.34 18.51
C GLU A 94 -0.37 0.19 17.23
N ILE A 95 0.11 -0.23 16.06
CA ILE A 95 -0.47 0.15 14.77
C ILE A 95 -1.92 -0.34 14.65
N MET A 96 -2.20 -1.58 15.05
CA MET A 96 -3.55 -2.12 15.09
C MET A 96 -4.45 -1.35 16.08
N GLN A 97 -3.93 -1.03 17.26
CA GLN A 97 -4.69 -0.28 18.28
C GLN A 97 -5.02 1.15 17.80
N ILE A 98 -4.06 1.86 17.21
CA ILE A 98 -4.27 3.17 16.59
C ILE A 98 -5.39 3.11 15.54
N ASN A 99 -5.41 2.05 14.72
CA ASN A 99 -6.47 1.85 13.74
C ASN A 99 -7.84 1.66 14.41
N ILE A 100 -7.93 0.80 15.42
CA ILE A 100 -9.18 0.52 16.14
C ILE A 100 -9.71 1.77 16.85
N ASP A 101 -8.86 2.54 17.51
CA ASP A 101 -9.26 3.76 18.20
C ASP A 101 -9.79 4.81 17.21
N LYS A 102 -9.12 4.96 16.06
CA LYS A 102 -9.60 5.81 14.96
C LYS A 102 -10.96 5.35 14.44
N LEU A 103 -11.15 4.06 14.19
CA LEU A 103 -12.40 3.51 13.68
C LEU A 103 -13.56 3.67 14.68
N LYS A 104 -13.32 3.45 15.97
CA LYS A 104 -14.31 3.64 17.03
C LYS A 104 -14.69 5.11 17.21
N ALA A 105 -13.73 6.02 17.17
CA ALA A 105 -14.00 7.45 17.23
C ALA A 105 -14.88 7.89 16.06
N ARG A 106 -14.60 7.39 14.85
CA ARG A 106 -15.38 7.70 13.65
C ARG A 106 -16.76 7.05 13.65
N TYR A 107 -16.84 5.79 14.05
CA TYR A 107 -18.03 4.95 13.97
C TYR A 107 -18.38 4.33 15.35
N PRO A 108 -18.76 5.16 16.34
CA PRO A 108 -18.99 4.67 17.71
C PRO A 108 -20.12 3.65 17.80
N GLU A 109 -21.13 3.79 16.93
CA GLU A 109 -22.29 2.91 16.82
C GLU A 109 -22.21 2.00 15.58
N GLY A 110 -21.01 1.80 15.03
CA GLY A 110 -20.79 1.10 13.77
C GLY A 110 -20.92 2.00 12.53
N PHE A 111 -20.83 1.36 11.36
CA PHE A 111 -20.75 2.06 10.07
C PHE A 111 -21.94 2.99 9.85
N ASN A 112 -21.64 4.22 9.43
CA ASN A 112 -22.64 5.22 9.09
C ASN A 112 -22.26 5.91 7.78
N VAL A 113 -23.12 5.83 6.77
CA VAL A 113 -22.88 6.37 5.42
C VAL A 113 -22.65 7.89 5.45
N VAL A 114 -23.39 8.61 6.30
CA VAL A 114 -23.23 10.08 6.41
C VAL A 114 -21.85 10.41 6.96
N LYS A 115 -21.41 9.75 8.04
CA LYS A 115 -20.06 9.93 8.59
C LYS A 115 -18.96 9.49 7.61
N ALA A 116 -19.21 8.43 6.83
CA ALA A 116 -18.25 7.95 5.83
C ALA A 116 -17.99 8.98 4.72
N ASN A 117 -19.03 9.73 4.33
CA ASN A 117 -18.96 10.75 3.29
C ASN A 117 -18.57 12.15 3.81
N ASN A 118 -18.64 12.39 5.13
CA ASN A 118 -18.36 13.69 5.75
C ASN A 118 -17.28 13.54 6.83
N ARG A 119 -16.01 13.56 6.41
CA ARG A 119 -14.85 13.40 7.30
C ARG A 119 -14.58 14.68 8.09
N GLU A 120 -14.25 14.53 9.37
CA GLU A 120 -13.85 15.65 10.22
C GLU A 120 -12.37 16.03 9.99
N ASN A 121 -11.98 17.27 10.31
CA ASN A 121 -10.57 17.67 10.19
C ASN A 121 -9.71 16.86 11.19
N GLY A 122 -8.73 16.13 10.67
CA GLY A 122 -7.87 15.24 11.48
C GLY A 122 -8.14 13.74 11.28
N ASP A 123 -9.11 13.37 10.44
CA ASP A 123 -9.48 11.97 10.16
C ASP A 123 -8.49 11.17 9.25
N VAL A 124 -7.23 11.61 9.12
CA VAL A 124 -6.22 10.93 8.28
C VAL A 124 -5.45 9.93 9.12
#